data_AF-A0A929IFX7-F1
#
_entry.id   AF-A0A929IFX7-F1
#
_cell.length_a   1.000
_cell.length_b   1.000
_cell.length_c   1.000
_cell.angle_alpha   90.00
_cell.angle_beta   90.00
_cell.angle_gamma   90.00
#
_symmetry.space_group_name_H-M   'P 1'
#
loop_
_entity.id
_entity.type
_entity.pdbx_description
1 polymer ?
#
loop_
_entity_poly.entity_id
_entity_poly.type
_entity_poly.pdbx_seq_one_letter_code
_entity_poly.pdbx_strand_id
1 'polypeptide(L)'
;MKMKLLTAAAIAAAVTFGVSAIGASPVQAEQQFVTIGTGGVTGVYYPTGGAICRLVNKKRKEHGIRCSVESTGGSVYNINTIRTGELDMGVAQSDWQDHAYNGTSKFKDAGPFTE
;
A
#
# COMPACT_ATOMS: atom_id res chain seq x y z
N MET A 1 -5.70 -20.71 76.14
CA MET A 1 -4.67 -20.02 75.35
C MET A 1 -5.37 -19.23 74.25
N LYS A 2 -5.19 -17.91 74.23
CA LYS A 2 -5.32 -16.91 73.14
C LYS A 2 -5.87 -17.42 71.78
N MET A 3 -6.76 -16.76 71.03
CA MET A 3 -7.39 -15.45 71.11
C MET A 3 -8.51 -15.37 70.06
N LYS A 4 -9.66 -14.89 70.53
CA LYS A 4 -10.79 -14.18 69.90
C LYS A 4 -10.80 -13.84 68.40
N LEU A 5 -12.02 -14.01 67.83
CA LEU A 5 -12.83 -13.10 67.01
C LEU A 5 -12.16 -12.50 65.75
N LEU A 6 -12.85 -12.38 64.61
CA LEU A 6 -13.83 -11.31 64.41
C LEU A 6 -14.59 -11.49 63.07
N THR A 7 -15.89 -11.24 63.17
CA THR A 7 -16.75 -10.51 62.22
C THR A 7 -17.07 -11.12 60.85
N ALA A 8 -18.28 -11.69 60.81
CA ALA A 8 -19.23 -11.53 59.72
C ALA A 8 -19.40 -10.06 59.31
N ALA A 9 -19.65 -9.82 58.02
CA ALA A 9 -20.75 -8.99 57.50
C ALA A 9 -20.42 -8.50 56.09
N ALA A 10 -21.39 -8.68 55.19
CA ALA A 10 -21.66 -7.87 53.99
C ALA A 10 -20.52 -7.78 52.96
N ILE A 11 -20.73 -8.06 51.68
CA ILE A 11 -21.58 -7.26 50.81
C ILE A 11 -21.90 -8.16 49.60
N ALA A 12 -23.12 -8.69 49.56
CA ALA A 12 -23.72 -9.22 48.35
C ALA A 12 -24.39 -8.04 47.63
N ALA A 13 -23.59 -7.18 47.00
CA ALA A 13 -24.10 -6.09 46.15
C ALA A 13 -22.98 -5.55 45.25
N ALA A 14 -22.76 -6.20 44.10
CA ALA A 14 -22.20 -5.59 42.89
C ALA A 14 -22.07 -6.64 41.77
N VAL A 15 -23.19 -7.04 41.18
CA VAL A 15 -23.20 -7.72 39.87
C VAL A 15 -24.01 -6.85 38.91
N THR A 16 -23.54 -5.64 38.63
CA THR A 16 -24.20 -4.71 37.69
C THR A 16 -23.24 -3.85 36.87
N PHE A 17 -21.97 -4.24 36.72
CA PHE A 17 -21.06 -3.54 35.79
C PHE A 17 -20.22 -4.54 35.01
N GLY A 18 -20.68 -4.93 33.83
CA GLY A 18 -19.93 -5.89 33.01
C GLY A 18 -20.42 -6.10 31.58
N VAL A 19 -21.28 -5.24 31.03
CA VAL A 19 -21.72 -5.34 29.63
C VAL A 19 -21.67 -3.96 28.97
N SER A 20 -20.47 -3.42 28.80
CA SER A 20 -20.27 -2.23 27.96
C SER A 20 -18.80 -2.09 27.57
N ALA A 21 -18.28 -3.09 26.87
CA ALA A 21 -17.04 -2.96 26.10
C ALA A 21 -17.08 -3.93 24.92
N ILE A 22 -18.10 -3.80 24.07
CA ILE A 22 -17.95 -4.22 22.67
C ILE A 22 -16.95 -3.21 22.10
N GLY A 23 -15.67 -3.59 22.15
CA GLY A 23 -14.59 -2.81 21.59
C GLY A 23 -14.88 -2.58 20.12
N ALA A 24 -15.20 -1.33 19.77
CA ALA A 24 -15.11 -0.88 18.40
C ALA A 24 -13.63 -0.97 18.03
N SER A 25 -13.23 -2.08 17.37
CA SER A 25 -11.95 -2.14 16.69
C SER A 25 -11.90 -0.94 15.74
N PRO A 26 -10.87 -0.07 15.81
CA PRO A 26 -10.77 1.02 14.85
C PRO A 26 -10.67 0.39 13.46
N VAL A 27 -11.64 0.68 12.61
CA VAL A 27 -11.57 0.39 11.17
C VAL A 27 -10.41 1.23 10.65
N GLN A 28 -9.22 0.62 10.56
CA GLN A 28 -8.09 1.24 9.87
C GLN A 28 -8.46 1.27 8.39
N ALA A 29 -8.70 2.46 7.85
CA ALA A 29 -8.90 2.64 6.42
C ALA A 29 -7.69 2.06 5.68
N GLU A 30 -7.92 0.99 4.92
CA GLU A 30 -6.89 0.28 4.18
C GLU A 30 -6.14 1.25 3.27
N GLN A 31 -4.87 1.47 3.58
CA GLN A 31 -4.02 2.37 2.82
C GLN A 31 -3.54 1.62 1.58
N GLN A 32 -4.00 2.03 0.40
CA GLN A 32 -3.49 1.48 -0.84
C GLN A 32 -2.15 2.14 -1.17
N PHE A 33 -1.11 1.35 -1.42
CA PHE A 33 0.19 1.84 -1.84
C PHE A 33 0.32 1.67 -3.34
N VAL A 34 0.83 2.69 -4.02
CA VAL A 34 1.12 2.65 -5.46
C VAL A 34 2.55 3.13 -5.66
N THR A 35 3.35 2.31 -6.33
CA THR A 35 4.73 2.63 -6.70
C THR A 35 4.84 2.81 -8.21
N ILE A 36 5.39 3.96 -8.62
CA ILE A 36 5.65 4.28 -10.01
C ILE A 36 7.11 4.02 -10.33
N GLY A 37 7.39 3.04 -11.18
CA GLY A 37 8.71 2.88 -11.81
C GLY A 37 9.00 4.05 -12.75
N THR A 38 10.19 4.63 -12.62
CA THR A 38 10.55 5.83 -13.40
C THR A 38 11.72 5.54 -14.34
N GLY A 39 12.88 6.11 -14.06
CA GLY A 39 14.15 5.90 -14.74
C GLY A 39 15.25 6.40 -13.81
N GLY A 40 16.46 6.64 -14.34
CA GLY A 40 17.53 7.21 -13.52
C GLY A 40 17.15 8.57 -12.92
N VAL A 41 17.64 8.85 -11.70
CA VAL A 41 17.34 10.09 -10.95
C VAL A 41 17.71 11.39 -11.68
N THR A 42 18.63 11.32 -12.65
CA THR A 42 19.05 12.45 -13.51
C THR A 42 18.22 12.59 -14.79
N GLY A 43 17.38 11.59 -15.09
CA GLY A 43 16.50 11.58 -16.25
C GLY A 43 15.18 12.29 -16.00
N VAL A 44 14.34 12.38 -17.03
CA VAL A 44 13.06 13.11 -16.97
C VAL A 44 11.92 12.32 -16.32
N TYR A 45 12.02 10.99 -16.25
CA TYR A 45 10.97 10.14 -15.68
C TYR A 45 10.88 10.29 -14.17
N TYR A 46 12.02 10.41 -13.49
CA TYR A 46 12.09 10.52 -12.05
C TYR A 46 11.33 11.76 -11.50
N PRO A 47 11.60 13.00 -11.97
CA PRO A 47 10.83 14.17 -11.54
C PRO A 47 9.37 14.12 -12.02
N THR A 48 9.09 13.51 -13.19
CA THR A 48 7.73 13.33 -13.69
C THR A 48 6.89 12.46 -12.75
N GLY A 49 7.38 11.27 -12.39
CA GLY A 49 6.73 10.41 -11.41
C GLY A 49 6.57 11.09 -10.05
N GLY A 50 7.60 11.85 -9.61
CA GLY A 50 7.56 12.58 -8.35
C GLY A 50 6.47 13.66 -8.33
N ALA A 51 6.26 14.35 -9.45
CA ALA A 51 5.18 15.32 -9.61
C ALA A 51 3.80 14.64 -9.56
N ILE A 52 3.63 13.49 -10.24
CA ILE A 52 2.40 12.69 -10.19
C ILE A 52 2.10 12.26 -8.76
N CYS A 53 3.06 11.63 -8.08
CA CYS A 53 2.87 11.18 -6.70
C CYS A 53 2.60 12.34 -5.73
N ARG A 54 3.18 13.53 -5.97
CA ARG A 54 2.85 14.72 -5.16
C ARG A 54 1.37 15.09 -5.29
N LEU A 55 0.81 15.06 -6.50
CA LEU A 55 -0.60 15.36 -6.75
C LEU A 55 -1.52 14.29 -6.14
N VAL A 56 -1.20 13.00 -6.32
CA VAL A 56 -1.95 11.89 -5.70
C VAL A 56 -1.93 12.01 -4.18
N ASN A 57 -0.76 12.18 -3.58
CA ASN A 57 -0.63 12.29 -2.13
C ASN A 57 -1.35 13.52 -1.55
N LYS A 58 -1.51 14.61 -2.32
CA LYS A 58 -2.29 15.78 -1.90
C LYS A 58 -3.77 15.43 -1.64
N LYS A 59 -4.33 14.50 -2.41
CA LYS A 59 -5.71 14.02 -2.29
C LYS A 59 -5.86 12.70 -1.53
N ARG A 60 -4.78 12.19 -0.91
CA ARG A 60 -4.78 10.91 -0.17
C ARG A 60 -5.92 10.76 0.84
N LYS A 61 -6.38 11.84 1.48
CA LYS A 61 -7.50 11.78 2.43
C LYS A 61 -8.84 11.45 1.76
N GLU A 62 -8.98 11.73 0.47
CA GLU A 62 -10.21 11.49 -0.31
C GLU A 62 -10.26 10.03 -0.83
N HIS A 63 -9.12 9.49 -1.29
CA HIS A 63 -9.07 8.18 -1.97
C HIS A 63 -8.23 7.11 -1.25
N GLY A 64 -7.50 7.45 -0.17
CA GLY A 64 -6.72 6.49 0.62
C GLY A 64 -5.39 6.03 0.01
N ILE A 65 -5.02 6.51 -1.17
CA ILE A 65 -3.81 6.05 -1.90
C ILE A 65 -2.57 6.83 -1.46
N ARG A 66 -1.50 6.10 -1.14
CA ARG A 66 -0.16 6.64 -0.93
C ARG A 66 0.73 6.27 -2.12
N CYS A 67 1.28 7.29 -2.77
CA CYS A 67 2.12 7.14 -3.96
C CYS A 67 3.60 7.35 -3.64
N SER A 68 4.45 6.49 -4.18
CA SER A 68 5.93 6.62 -4.20
C SER A 68 6.48 6.38 -5.60
N VAL A 69 7.72 6.81 -5.82
CA VAL A 69 8.45 6.53 -7.06
C VAL A 69 9.66 5.66 -6.77
N GLU A 70 10.02 4.84 -7.76
CA GLU A 70 11.24 4.03 -7.74
C GLU A 70 12.15 4.47 -8.90
N SER A 71 13.46 4.60 -8.63
CA SER A 71 14.46 4.84 -9.66
C SER A 71 14.79 3.52 -10.35
N THR A 72 14.63 3.45 -11.66
CA THR A 72 14.76 2.18 -12.40
C THR A 72 15.66 2.30 -13.63
N GLY A 73 15.82 1.20 -14.35
CA GLY A 73 16.46 1.16 -15.67
C GLY A 73 15.65 1.77 -16.82
N GLY A 74 14.43 2.28 -16.58
CA GLY A 74 13.55 2.86 -17.60
C GLY A 74 12.50 1.89 -18.15
N SER A 75 11.93 2.20 -19.34
CA SER A 75 10.70 1.59 -19.86
C SER A 75 10.67 0.06 -19.85
N VAL A 76 11.71 -0.60 -20.37
CA VAL A 76 11.74 -2.08 -20.46
C VAL A 76 11.76 -2.72 -19.07
N TYR A 77 12.53 -2.14 -18.13
CA TYR A 77 12.54 -2.59 -16.75
C TYR A 77 11.16 -2.42 -16.13
N ASN A 78 10.59 -1.21 -16.22
CA ASN A 78 9.28 -0.90 -15.65
C ASN A 78 8.21 -1.86 -16.14
N ILE A 79 8.13 -2.12 -17.45
CA ILE A 79 7.14 -3.02 -18.04
C ILE A 79 7.31 -4.45 -17.51
N ASN A 80 8.54 -4.97 -17.43
CA ASN A 80 8.77 -6.33 -16.93
C ASN A 80 8.43 -6.47 -15.45
N THR A 81 8.76 -5.47 -14.65
CA THR A 81 8.48 -5.47 -13.19
C THR A 81 6.99 -5.26 -12.91
N ILE A 82 6.26 -4.55 -13.78
CA ILE A 82 4.79 -4.49 -13.73
C ILE A 82 4.20 -5.86 -14.09
N ARG A 83 4.72 -6.52 -15.13
CA ARG A 83 4.28 -7.86 -15.55
C ARG A 83 4.44 -8.90 -14.42
N THR A 84 5.44 -8.75 -13.55
CA THR A 84 5.65 -9.63 -12.38
C THR A 84 4.88 -9.19 -11.14
N GLY A 85 4.17 -8.07 -11.17
CA GLY A 85 3.42 -7.52 -10.03
C GLY A 85 4.28 -6.86 -8.95
N GLU A 86 5.56 -6.61 -9.22
CA GLU A 86 6.47 -5.93 -8.28
C GLU A 86 6.31 -4.41 -8.31
N LEU A 87 5.93 -3.84 -9.47
CA LEU A 87 5.57 -2.43 -9.61
C LEU A 87 4.09 -2.32 -9.97
N ASP A 88 3.39 -1.36 -9.34
CA ASP A 88 1.99 -1.10 -9.64
C ASP A 88 1.82 -0.32 -10.95
N MET A 89 2.73 0.61 -11.22
CA MET A 89 2.73 1.46 -12.42
C MET A 89 4.15 1.78 -12.87
N GLY A 90 4.28 2.32 -14.09
CA GLY A 90 5.57 2.81 -14.56
C GLY A 90 5.48 3.73 -15.75
N VAL A 91 6.48 4.60 -15.90
CA VAL A 91 6.63 5.45 -17.07
C VAL A 91 7.29 4.63 -18.18
N ALA A 92 6.70 4.66 -19.37
CA ALA A 92 7.25 4.02 -20.56
C ALA A 92 7.14 4.96 -21.76
N GLN A 93 8.06 4.78 -22.71
CA GLN A 93 7.90 5.34 -24.05
C GLN A 93 6.91 4.47 -24.84
N SER A 94 6.17 5.08 -25.76
CA SER A 94 5.11 4.42 -26.53
C SER A 94 5.61 3.28 -27.41
N ASP A 95 6.84 3.37 -27.92
CA ASP A 95 7.49 2.30 -28.70
C ASP A 95 7.72 1.04 -27.86
N TRP A 96 8.22 1.20 -26.63
CA TRP A 96 8.40 0.07 -25.72
C TRP A 96 7.08 -0.50 -25.21
N GLN A 97 6.07 0.34 -25.00
CA GLN A 97 4.71 -0.12 -24.68
C GLN A 97 4.14 -0.95 -25.84
N ASP A 98 4.26 -0.49 -27.09
CA ASP A 98 3.81 -1.24 -28.27
C ASP A 98 4.52 -2.59 -28.40
N HIS A 99 5.85 -2.61 -28.24
CA HIS A 99 6.61 -3.85 -28.27
C HIS A 99 6.17 -4.84 -27.18
N ALA A 100 5.87 -4.35 -25.98
CA ALA A 100 5.38 -5.19 -24.89
C ALA A 100 3.98 -5.72 -25.15
N TYR A 101 3.07 -4.85 -25.60
CA TYR A 101 1.69 -5.21 -25.93
C TYR A 101 1.63 -6.29 -27.01
N ASN A 102 2.43 -6.13 -28.07
CA ASN A 102 2.46 -7.06 -29.20
C ASN A 102 3.43 -8.23 -29.02
N GLY A 103 4.21 -8.29 -27.94
CA GLY A 103 5.18 -9.37 -27.69
C GLY A 103 6.33 -9.40 -28.71
N THR A 104 6.85 -8.24 -29.10
CA THR A 104 7.91 -8.11 -30.11
C THR A 104 9.21 -7.57 -29.50
N SER A 105 10.27 -7.48 -30.31
CA SER A 105 11.59 -6.99 -29.88
C SER A 105 12.12 -7.73 -28.63
N LYS A 106 12.41 -7.01 -27.55
CA LYS A 106 12.89 -7.55 -26.26
C LYS A 106 11.85 -8.37 -25.50
N PHE A 107 10.59 -8.36 -25.94
CA PHE A 107 9.49 -9.09 -25.30
C PHE A 107 9.09 -10.37 -26.06
N LYS A 108 9.83 -10.78 -27.11
CA LYS A 108 9.53 -11.99 -27.89
C LYS A 108 9.40 -13.24 -27.03
N ASP A 109 10.34 -13.44 -26.10
CA ASP A 109 10.36 -14.63 -25.25
C ASP A 109 9.31 -14.56 -24.13
N ALA A 110 9.00 -13.34 -23.67
CA ALA A 110 7.99 -13.11 -22.64
C ALA A 110 6.56 -13.16 -23.22
N GLY A 111 6.40 -12.92 -24.52
CA GLY A 111 5.11 -12.86 -25.21
C GLY A 111 4.35 -11.53 -25.02
N PRO A 112 3.22 -11.36 -25.73
CA PRO A 112 2.31 -10.22 -25.60
C PRO A 112 1.88 -9.97 -24.15
N PHE A 113 1.77 -8.70 -23.78
CA PHE A 113 1.22 -8.27 -22.49
C PHE A 113 0.03 -7.34 -22.70
N THR A 114 -1.16 -7.91 -22.59
CA THR A 114 -2.44 -7.28 -22.96
C THR A 114 -3.29 -6.88 -21.76
N GLU A 115 -2.77 -7.03 -20.54
CA GLU A 115 -3.44 -6.66 -19.30
C GLU A 115 -3.16 -5.22 -18.88
#